data_AF-A0A2V5ZIQ6-F1
#
_entry.id   AF-A0A2V5ZIQ6-F1
#
_cell.length_a   1.000
_cell.length_b   1.000
_cell.length_c   1.000
_cell.angle_alpha   90.00
_cell.angle_beta   90.00
_cell.angle_gamma   90.00
#
_symmetry.space_group_name_H-M   'P 1'
#
loop_
_entity.id
_entity.type
_entity.pdbx_description
1 polymer ?
#
loop_
_entity_poly.entity_id
_entity_poly.type
_entity_poly.pdbx_seq_one_letter_code
_entity_poly.pdbx_strand_id
1 'polypeptide(L)'
;MDFSIGNHGLDSLSFNGQSLLVSPQSGELQPQKSVFRTVLEALFPRSSPGVAKRNESSDTVDLTYPWGRISCVYGKQDDRLTMRIEVSNTGDKEIDQLSVRLMELNFPRFPDGGPLEAGMFGFGFKGPEWPLDQCPPSIPSVADPQFVVPIVRMDYGTGALNFCSDDVECSVNVPYSTNFPARTHYPLVITCRDIKPHASKTFNVSLRFGPPGSRVQDLSGDVLEAYAKKYPFQVNWKDRRPIGAIFLAGPQINVASNPRRWILNDGRIDVTTEQGKTAFREALLKLADNSVKVLKDVNAQGMITWDPEGEEFLGSCYYGDPRLVPTLAPEMEFKNNGVKSAIDQYFEKFRAAGLKTGVCLRPQRIAMVDGRPVHRATDDEQAVQILREKIAYAKQRWGCTLFYVDSTATEGRPFYPDVFQEVAQAYPDVLLIPENESMRYFAYSAPLNSYVHHRVTSTPAGARMVYPEA
;
A
#
# COMPACT_ATOMS: atom_id res chain seq x y z
N MET A 1 -16.10 -27.37 -14.73
CA MET A 1 -15.81 -27.56 -13.28
C MET A 1 -16.85 -28.48 -12.65
N ASP A 2 -16.47 -29.39 -11.74
CA ASP A 2 -17.41 -30.28 -11.00
C ASP A 2 -17.05 -30.38 -9.51
N PHE A 3 -18.04 -30.43 -8.62
CA PHE A 3 -17.83 -30.56 -7.17
C PHE A 3 -19.00 -31.29 -6.48
N SER A 4 -18.75 -31.77 -5.26
CA SER A 4 -19.77 -32.33 -4.38
C SER A 4 -19.63 -31.80 -2.96
N ILE A 5 -20.74 -31.68 -2.24
CA ILE A 5 -20.81 -31.11 -0.89
C ILE A 5 -21.07 -32.21 0.13
N GLY A 6 -20.24 -32.27 1.16
CA GLY A 6 -20.38 -33.16 2.31
C GLY A 6 -20.99 -32.46 3.53
N ASN A 7 -20.88 -33.09 4.69
CA ASN A 7 -21.42 -32.54 5.95
C ASN A 7 -20.64 -31.35 6.51
N HIS A 8 -19.38 -31.22 6.11
CA HIS A 8 -18.43 -30.26 6.69
C HIS A 8 -17.86 -29.27 5.65
N GLY A 9 -18.24 -29.39 4.37
CA GLY A 9 -17.65 -28.60 3.29
C GLY A 9 -17.73 -29.34 1.95
N LEU A 10 -16.70 -29.22 1.12
CA LEU A 10 -16.62 -29.95 -0.15
C LEU A 10 -16.05 -31.37 0.06
N ASP A 11 -16.70 -32.37 -0.52
CA ASP A 11 -16.14 -33.74 -0.58
C ASP A 11 -15.25 -33.93 -1.81
N SER A 12 -15.53 -33.18 -2.89
CA SER A 12 -14.74 -33.20 -4.12
C SER A 12 -14.80 -31.86 -4.84
N LEU A 13 -13.74 -31.53 -5.57
CA LEU A 13 -13.65 -30.39 -6.48
C LEU A 13 -12.68 -30.76 -7.60
N SER A 14 -13.11 -30.56 -8.84
CA SER A 14 -12.29 -30.81 -10.02
C SER A 14 -12.53 -29.76 -11.11
N PHE A 15 -11.49 -29.51 -11.88
CA PHE A 15 -11.53 -28.63 -13.03
C PHE A 15 -10.81 -29.31 -14.20
N ASN A 16 -11.45 -29.35 -15.38
CA ASN A 16 -10.93 -30.04 -16.56
C ASN A 16 -10.43 -31.48 -16.28
N GLY A 17 -11.18 -32.24 -15.47
CA GLY A 17 -10.83 -33.62 -15.10
C GLY A 17 -9.70 -33.75 -14.06
N GLN A 18 -9.07 -32.65 -13.65
CA GLN A 18 -8.06 -32.63 -12.59
C GLN A 18 -8.75 -32.48 -11.23
N SER A 19 -8.59 -33.46 -10.33
CA SER A 19 -9.00 -33.29 -8.93
C SER A 19 -8.09 -32.28 -8.22
N LEU A 20 -8.71 -31.35 -7.49
CA LEU A 20 -8.04 -30.30 -6.73
C LEU A 20 -8.22 -30.46 -5.22
N LEU A 21 -9.03 -31.43 -4.76
CA LEU A 21 -9.10 -31.85 -3.37
C LEU A 21 -8.47 -33.24 -3.22
N VAL A 22 -7.68 -33.42 -2.16
CA VAL A 22 -7.03 -34.69 -1.83
C VAL A 22 -8.00 -35.62 -1.11
N SER A 23 -8.81 -35.05 -0.22
CA SER A 23 -9.81 -35.77 0.55
C SER A 23 -10.91 -34.81 1.03
N PRO A 24 -12.05 -35.33 1.53
CA PRO A 24 -13.08 -34.51 2.18
C PRO A 24 -12.54 -33.63 3.32
N GLN A 25 -11.53 -34.08 4.07
CA GLN A 25 -10.91 -33.29 5.15
C GLN A 25 -10.24 -32.01 4.62
N SER A 26 -9.68 -32.06 3.41
CA SER A 26 -9.14 -30.87 2.75
C SER A 26 -10.24 -29.88 2.36
N GLY A 27 -11.44 -30.35 2.05
CA GLY A 27 -12.59 -29.50 1.73
C GLY A 27 -13.39 -28.99 2.92
N GLU A 28 -13.00 -29.32 4.16
CA GLU A 28 -13.69 -28.86 5.37
C GLU A 28 -13.61 -27.34 5.56
N LEU A 29 -14.79 -26.74 5.67
CA LEU A 29 -15.01 -25.37 6.12
C LEU A 29 -14.80 -25.31 7.63
N GLN A 30 -13.94 -24.42 8.09
CA GLN A 30 -13.69 -24.24 9.53
C GLN A 30 -13.07 -22.88 9.86
N PRO A 31 -13.31 -22.31 11.05
CA PRO A 31 -12.53 -21.22 11.57
C PRO A 31 -11.04 -21.54 11.49
N GLN A 32 -10.25 -20.61 10.97
CA GLN A 32 -8.81 -20.77 10.95
C GLN A 32 -8.30 -20.67 12.39
N LYS A 33 -7.62 -21.72 12.85
CA LYS A 33 -6.88 -21.69 14.11
C LYS A 33 -5.67 -20.77 13.93
N SER A 34 -5.79 -19.52 14.38
CA SER A 34 -4.62 -18.65 14.50
C SER A 34 -3.70 -19.18 15.60
N VAL A 35 -2.39 -19.15 15.39
CA VAL A 35 -1.37 -19.48 16.41
C VAL A 35 -1.57 -18.63 17.67
N PHE A 36 -2.05 -17.38 17.50
CA PHE A 36 -2.42 -16.48 18.60
C PHE A 36 -3.67 -16.95 19.36
N ARG A 37 -4.63 -17.59 18.65
CA ARG A 37 -5.83 -18.17 19.25
C ARG A 37 -5.51 -19.48 19.99
N THR A 38 -4.50 -20.24 19.56
CA THR A 38 -4.03 -21.44 20.28
C THR A 38 -3.47 -21.08 21.67
N VAL A 39 -2.79 -19.95 21.81
CA VAL A 39 -2.31 -19.44 23.11
C VAL A 39 -3.48 -18.94 23.97
N LEU A 40 -4.49 -18.31 23.37
CA LEU A 40 -5.70 -17.86 24.06
C LEU A 40 -6.62 -19.02 24.48
N GLU A 41 -6.76 -20.06 23.66
CA GLU A 41 -7.48 -21.30 23.97
C GLU A 41 -6.78 -22.12 25.07
N ALA A 42 -5.45 -22.04 25.17
CA ALA A 42 -4.69 -22.62 26.28
C ALA A 42 -4.96 -21.92 27.64
N LEU A 43 -5.39 -20.65 27.61
CA LEU A 43 -5.74 -19.87 28.80
C LEU A 43 -7.24 -19.92 29.14
N PHE A 44 -8.10 -20.32 28.20
CA PHE A 44 -9.54 -20.49 28.39
C PHE A 44 -10.04 -21.82 27.77
N PRO A 45 -10.03 -22.92 28.53
CA PRO A 45 -10.37 -24.24 28.01
C PRO A 45 -11.89 -24.42 27.89
N ARG A 46 -12.52 -23.76 26.92
CA ARG A 46 -13.87 -24.08 26.43
C ARG A 46 -14.02 -23.69 24.96
N SER A 47 -13.51 -24.52 24.06
CA SER A 47 -13.93 -24.52 22.65
C SER A 47 -14.27 -25.95 22.28
N SER A 48 -15.52 -26.35 22.51
CA SER A 48 -16.04 -27.60 21.93
C SER A 48 -15.97 -27.49 20.40
N PRO A 49 -15.66 -28.59 19.69
CA PRO A 49 -15.74 -28.60 18.24
C PRO A 49 -17.15 -28.21 17.80
N GLY A 50 -17.25 -27.35 16.79
CA GLY A 50 -18.54 -26.95 16.24
C GLY A 50 -19.27 -28.15 15.66
N VAL A 51 -20.60 -28.19 15.80
CA VAL A 51 -21.42 -29.23 15.17
C VAL A 51 -21.68 -28.80 13.74
N ALA A 52 -21.21 -29.59 12.78
CA ALA A 52 -21.50 -29.37 11.37
C ALA A 52 -22.75 -30.16 10.96
N LYS A 53 -23.62 -29.54 10.16
CA LYS A 53 -24.77 -30.20 9.57
C LYS A 53 -24.95 -29.71 8.13
N ARG A 54 -25.11 -30.64 7.19
CA ARG A 54 -25.59 -30.32 5.85
C ARG A 54 -27.10 -30.14 5.86
N ASN A 55 -27.58 -29.11 5.16
CA ASN A 55 -28.97 -29.02 4.77
C ASN A 55 -29.12 -29.56 3.35
N GLU A 56 -29.70 -30.75 3.20
CA GLU A 56 -29.84 -31.45 1.92
C GLU A 56 -30.70 -30.69 0.90
N SER A 57 -31.55 -29.76 1.34
CA SER A 57 -32.43 -29.00 0.45
C SER A 57 -31.81 -27.72 -0.13
N SER A 58 -30.63 -27.30 0.35
CA SER A 58 -30.06 -25.97 0.01
C SER A 58 -28.57 -25.93 -0.27
N ASP A 59 -27.90 -27.07 -0.49
CA ASP A 59 -26.45 -27.13 -0.75
C ASP A 59 -25.63 -26.28 0.25
N THR A 60 -26.08 -26.33 1.51
CA THR A 60 -25.61 -25.49 2.60
C THR A 60 -24.89 -26.31 3.65
N VAL A 61 -23.77 -25.78 4.14
CA VAL A 61 -23.05 -26.30 5.30
C VAL A 61 -23.19 -25.30 6.44
N ASP A 62 -23.68 -25.78 7.57
CA ASP A 62 -23.84 -25.01 8.79
C ASP A 62 -22.90 -25.48 9.89
N LEU A 63 -22.12 -24.56 10.44
CA LEU A 63 -21.23 -24.77 11.57
C LEU A 63 -21.74 -23.95 12.76
N THR A 64 -22.09 -24.63 13.85
CA THR A 64 -22.57 -23.99 15.08
C THR A 64 -21.51 -24.03 16.17
N TYR A 65 -21.24 -22.87 16.78
CA TYR A 65 -20.27 -22.66 17.86
C TYR A 65 -20.94 -22.00 19.07
N PRO A 66 -20.32 -22.04 20.27
CA PRO A 66 -20.84 -21.33 21.43
C PRO A 66 -20.98 -19.81 21.24
N TRP A 67 -20.18 -19.21 20.35
CA TRP A 67 -20.18 -17.79 20.06
C TRP A 67 -21.12 -17.38 18.90
N GLY A 68 -21.63 -18.36 18.13
CA GLY A 68 -22.40 -18.04 16.93
C GLY A 68 -22.44 -19.15 15.88
N ARG A 69 -22.71 -18.76 14.63
CA ARG A 69 -22.87 -19.68 13.49
C ARG A 69 -22.10 -19.19 12.27
N ILE A 70 -21.59 -20.13 11.49
CA ILE A 70 -21.11 -19.89 10.12
C ILE A 70 -21.97 -20.75 9.19
N SER A 71 -22.59 -20.14 8.19
CA SER A 71 -23.35 -20.82 7.15
C SER A 71 -22.69 -20.55 5.80
N CYS A 72 -22.48 -21.58 5.00
CA CYS A 72 -21.94 -21.44 3.64
C CYS A 72 -22.88 -22.13 2.65
N VAL A 73 -23.44 -21.36 1.73
CA VAL A 73 -24.21 -21.86 0.60
C VAL A 73 -23.28 -21.94 -0.61
N TYR A 74 -23.10 -23.15 -1.14
CA TYR A 74 -22.30 -23.36 -2.35
C TYR A 74 -23.17 -23.24 -3.59
N GLY A 75 -22.59 -22.75 -4.67
CA GLY A 75 -23.25 -22.63 -5.97
C GLY A 75 -22.27 -22.76 -7.11
N LYS A 76 -22.80 -22.97 -8.31
CA LYS A 76 -22.04 -23.06 -9.56
C LYS A 76 -22.56 -22.06 -10.56
N GLN A 77 -21.64 -21.34 -11.20
CA GLN A 77 -21.93 -20.53 -12.38
C GLN A 77 -20.81 -20.75 -13.39
N ASP A 78 -21.09 -21.52 -14.45
CA ASP A 78 -20.07 -21.94 -15.42
C ASP A 78 -18.86 -22.61 -14.73
N ASP A 79 -17.66 -22.06 -14.92
CA ASP A 79 -16.40 -22.47 -14.27
C ASP A 79 -16.09 -21.68 -12.98
N ARG A 80 -17.14 -21.13 -12.34
CA ARG A 80 -17.07 -20.47 -11.04
C ARG A 80 -17.76 -21.29 -9.96
N LEU A 81 -17.03 -21.58 -8.89
CA LEU A 81 -17.61 -21.99 -7.60
C LEU A 81 -17.92 -20.72 -6.81
N THR A 82 -19.18 -20.54 -6.43
CA THR A 82 -19.62 -19.44 -5.57
C THR A 82 -19.89 -19.93 -4.16
N MET A 83 -19.53 -19.12 -3.17
CA MET A 83 -19.77 -19.36 -1.77
C MET A 83 -20.41 -18.10 -1.17
N ARG A 84 -21.66 -18.20 -0.76
CA ARG A 84 -22.32 -17.16 0.04
C ARG A 84 -22.18 -17.55 1.50
N ILE A 85 -21.41 -16.77 2.25
CA ILE A 85 -21.07 -17.06 3.63
C ILE A 85 -21.77 -16.06 4.54
N GLU A 86 -22.52 -16.58 5.52
CA GLU A 86 -23.12 -15.81 6.60
C GLU A 86 -22.42 -16.16 7.91
N VAL A 87 -22.00 -15.14 8.65
CA VAL A 87 -21.47 -15.27 10.01
C VAL A 87 -22.40 -14.55 10.96
N SER A 88 -23.00 -15.29 11.89
CA SER A 88 -23.85 -14.76 12.95
C SER A 88 -23.10 -14.76 14.28
N ASN A 89 -23.01 -13.59 14.93
CA ASN A 89 -22.48 -13.45 16.28
C ASN A 89 -23.65 -13.40 17.27
N THR A 90 -23.77 -14.40 18.13
CA THR A 90 -24.82 -14.44 19.16
C THR A 90 -24.34 -13.91 20.51
N GLY A 91 -23.05 -13.60 20.65
CA GLY A 91 -22.46 -13.09 21.87
C GLY A 91 -22.62 -11.58 22.05
N ASP A 92 -22.35 -11.13 23.28
CA ASP A 92 -22.46 -9.71 23.68
C ASP A 92 -21.26 -8.85 23.28
N LYS A 93 -20.19 -9.48 22.75
CA LYS A 93 -18.96 -8.80 22.30
C LYS A 93 -18.82 -8.85 20.79
N GLU A 94 -18.27 -7.79 20.24
CA GLU A 94 -17.91 -7.73 18.83
C GLU A 94 -16.84 -8.78 18.50
N ILE A 95 -16.95 -9.37 17.31
CA ILE A 95 -15.87 -10.17 16.73
C ILE A 95 -15.14 -9.25 15.74
N ASP A 96 -14.05 -8.65 16.22
CA ASP A 96 -13.24 -7.70 15.45
C ASP A 96 -12.71 -8.32 14.16
N GLN A 97 -12.32 -9.61 14.21
CA GLN A 97 -11.81 -10.36 13.08
C GLN A 97 -12.15 -11.85 13.20
N LEU A 98 -12.68 -12.42 12.11
CA LEU A 98 -12.86 -13.87 11.96
C LEU A 98 -12.25 -14.34 10.64
N SER A 99 -11.26 -15.22 10.74
CA SER A 99 -10.68 -15.95 9.61
C SER A 99 -11.32 -17.33 9.49
N VAL A 100 -11.71 -17.71 8.28
CA VAL A 100 -12.33 -18.99 7.95
C VAL A 100 -11.54 -19.63 6.83
N ARG A 101 -11.03 -20.86 7.07
CA ARG A 101 -10.52 -21.73 6.02
C ARG A 101 -11.71 -22.31 5.27
N LEU A 102 -11.80 -22.01 3.99
CA LEU A 102 -12.87 -22.51 3.13
C LEU A 102 -12.59 -23.94 2.68
N MET A 103 -11.34 -24.19 2.29
CA MET A 103 -10.83 -25.48 1.83
C MET A 103 -9.31 -25.40 1.69
N GLU A 104 -8.68 -26.50 1.36
CA GLU A 104 -7.27 -26.62 0.97
C GLU A 104 -7.16 -27.33 -0.36
N LEU A 105 -6.61 -26.63 -1.36
CA LEU A 105 -6.47 -27.14 -2.71
C LEU A 105 -5.11 -27.79 -2.90
N ASN A 106 -5.08 -28.92 -3.60
CA ASN A 106 -3.87 -29.57 -4.08
C ASN A 106 -3.72 -29.38 -5.58
N PHE A 107 -2.68 -28.65 -5.98
CA PHE A 107 -2.36 -28.36 -7.37
C PHE A 107 -1.42 -29.41 -7.97
N PRO A 108 -1.45 -29.63 -9.30
CA PRO A 108 -0.56 -30.60 -9.96
C PRO A 108 0.91 -30.20 -9.94
N ARG A 109 1.22 -28.92 -9.69
CA ARG A 109 2.55 -28.37 -9.48
C ARG A 109 2.50 -27.22 -8.49
N PHE A 110 3.67 -26.75 -8.09
CA PHE A 110 3.82 -25.50 -7.37
C PHE A 110 3.25 -24.33 -8.20
N PRO A 111 2.16 -23.67 -7.77
CA PRO A 111 1.56 -22.60 -8.56
C PRO A 111 2.40 -21.33 -8.54
N ASP A 112 2.37 -20.62 -9.66
CA ASP A 112 2.83 -19.24 -9.74
C ASP A 112 1.66 -18.29 -9.51
N GLY A 113 1.88 -17.14 -8.87
CA GLY A 113 0.82 -16.20 -8.59
C GLY A 113 1.04 -15.39 -7.32
N GLY A 114 -0.07 -14.88 -6.78
CA GLY A 114 -0.10 -14.02 -5.60
C GLY A 114 -1.23 -12.99 -5.67
N PRO A 115 -1.32 -12.13 -4.64
CA PRO A 115 -2.27 -11.02 -4.63
C PRO A 115 -2.05 -10.02 -5.76
N LEU A 116 -3.13 -9.41 -6.22
CA LEU A 116 -3.09 -8.32 -7.20
C LEU A 116 -2.67 -6.99 -6.54
N GLU A 117 -1.42 -6.93 -6.07
CA GLU A 117 -0.80 -5.72 -5.53
C GLU A 117 -0.13 -4.93 -6.67
N ALA A 118 -0.35 -3.62 -6.77
CA ALA A 118 0.24 -2.81 -7.83
C ALA A 118 1.60 -2.19 -7.48
N GLY A 119 2.16 -2.48 -6.31
CA GLY A 119 3.41 -1.85 -5.92
C GLY A 119 4.63 -2.18 -6.78
N MET A 120 5.73 -1.49 -6.54
CA MET A 120 7.09 -1.60 -7.07
C MET A 120 7.58 -3.04 -7.14
N PHE A 121 7.14 -3.89 -6.22
CA PHE A 121 7.44 -5.32 -6.21
C PHE A 121 6.24 -6.21 -6.56
N GLY A 122 5.05 -5.63 -6.68
CA GLY A 122 3.77 -6.27 -6.98
C GLY A 122 3.56 -6.69 -8.44
N PHE A 123 2.32 -7.07 -8.69
CA PHE A 123 1.72 -7.31 -9.99
C PHE A 123 1.77 -6.06 -10.88
N GLY A 124 2.53 -6.14 -11.98
CA GLY A 124 2.57 -5.07 -12.99
C GLY A 124 3.95 -4.55 -13.36
N PHE A 125 5.00 -4.86 -12.59
CA PHE A 125 6.39 -4.64 -12.98
C PHE A 125 7.22 -5.91 -13.07
N LYS A 126 6.96 -6.91 -12.22
CA LYS A 126 7.74 -8.16 -12.13
C LYS A 126 6.94 -9.44 -11.87
N GLY A 127 5.60 -9.39 -11.86
CA GLY A 127 4.73 -10.55 -11.58
C GLY A 127 3.59 -10.69 -12.61
N PRO A 128 2.90 -11.86 -12.68
CA PRO A 128 2.84 -12.95 -11.70
C PRO A 128 3.61 -14.21 -12.14
N GLU A 129 4.93 -14.12 -12.32
CA GLU A 129 5.78 -15.29 -12.57
C GLU A 129 6.45 -15.82 -11.29
N TRP A 130 6.02 -15.33 -10.12
CA TRP A 130 6.56 -15.76 -8.83
C TRP A 130 5.81 -16.97 -8.30
N PRO A 131 6.48 -17.90 -7.62
CA PRO A 131 5.78 -18.95 -6.91
C PRO A 131 4.91 -18.38 -5.76
N LEU A 132 3.69 -18.90 -5.59
CA LEU A 132 2.59 -18.33 -4.78
C LEU A 132 2.92 -17.99 -3.31
N ASP A 133 3.90 -18.66 -2.71
CA ASP A 133 4.35 -18.45 -1.32
C ASP A 133 5.81 -17.99 -1.20
N GLN A 134 6.44 -17.63 -2.33
CA GLN A 134 7.82 -17.13 -2.41
C GLN A 134 7.89 -15.73 -3.02
N CYS A 135 6.79 -14.97 -2.96
CA CYS A 135 6.82 -13.58 -3.35
C CYS A 135 7.81 -12.79 -2.46
N PRO A 136 8.41 -11.69 -2.96
CA PRO A 136 9.19 -10.79 -2.13
C PRO A 136 8.46 -10.46 -0.82
N PRO A 137 9.15 -10.35 0.33
CA PRO A 137 8.52 -10.03 1.62
C PRO A 137 7.68 -8.74 1.63
N SER A 138 7.91 -7.86 0.66
CA SER A 138 7.16 -6.62 0.43
C SER A 138 5.76 -6.82 -0.16
N ILE A 139 5.43 -8.01 -0.68
CA ILE A 139 4.09 -8.34 -1.16
C ILE A 139 3.38 -9.15 -0.06
N PRO A 140 2.30 -8.63 0.53
CA PRO A 140 1.50 -9.39 1.49
C PRO A 140 0.90 -10.63 0.81
N SER A 141 0.79 -11.76 1.51
CA SER A 141 0.01 -12.93 1.04
C SER A 141 -1.50 -12.75 1.21
N VAL A 142 -1.91 -11.66 1.86
CA VAL A 142 -3.29 -11.28 2.12
C VAL A 142 -3.69 -10.17 1.16
N ALA A 143 -4.74 -10.42 0.38
CA ALA A 143 -5.37 -9.38 -0.44
C ALA A 143 -6.49 -8.71 0.38
N ASP A 144 -6.14 -7.69 1.15
CA ASP A 144 -7.08 -6.91 1.95
C ASP A 144 -7.71 -5.79 1.11
N PRO A 145 -9.06 -5.73 0.98
CA PRO A 145 -9.75 -4.72 0.17
C PRO A 145 -9.43 -3.27 0.60
N GLN A 146 -8.99 -3.05 1.84
CA GLN A 146 -8.56 -1.73 2.31
C GLN A 146 -7.29 -1.22 1.60
N PHE A 147 -6.52 -2.09 0.93
CA PHE A 147 -5.27 -1.75 0.25
C PHE A 147 -5.21 -2.23 -1.20
N VAL A 148 -5.70 -3.43 -1.49
CA VAL A 148 -5.62 -4.11 -2.81
C VAL A 148 -6.92 -4.71 -3.25
N VAL A 149 -7.05 -5.04 -4.54
CA VAL A 149 -8.18 -5.83 -5.02
C VAL A 149 -8.13 -7.20 -4.33
N PRO A 150 -9.22 -7.68 -3.70
CA PRO A 150 -9.23 -8.94 -2.95
C PRO A 150 -9.30 -10.14 -3.91
N ILE A 151 -8.21 -10.32 -4.67
CA ILE A 151 -7.98 -11.40 -5.63
C ILE A 151 -6.60 -11.98 -5.35
N VAL A 152 -6.54 -13.30 -5.12
CA VAL A 152 -5.30 -14.07 -5.19
C VAL A 152 -5.31 -14.89 -6.47
N ARG A 153 -4.37 -14.61 -7.37
CA ARG A 153 -4.17 -15.37 -8.62
C ARG A 153 -3.30 -16.59 -8.36
N MET A 154 -3.63 -17.71 -9.01
CA MET A 154 -2.84 -18.93 -9.05
C MET A 154 -2.83 -19.49 -10.48
N ASP A 155 -1.64 -19.75 -11.03
CA ASP A 155 -1.40 -20.50 -12.26
C ASP A 155 -0.70 -21.81 -11.91
N TYR A 156 -1.37 -22.92 -12.14
CA TYR A 156 -0.87 -24.25 -11.82
C TYR A 156 -0.52 -25.06 -13.08
N GLY A 157 -0.19 -24.39 -14.19
CA GLY A 157 0.32 -24.96 -15.43
C GLY A 157 -0.73 -25.64 -16.30
N THR A 158 -1.60 -26.48 -15.72
CA THR A 158 -2.74 -27.10 -16.43
C THR A 158 -4.03 -26.28 -16.34
N GLY A 159 -4.01 -25.17 -15.61
CA GLY A 159 -5.08 -24.20 -15.51
C GLY A 159 -4.71 -23.01 -14.65
N ALA A 160 -5.66 -22.07 -14.53
CA ALA A 160 -5.56 -20.90 -13.68
C ALA A 160 -6.77 -20.83 -12.72
N LEU A 161 -6.57 -20.14 -11.60
CA LEU A 161 -7.57 -19.89 -10.57
C LEU A 161 -7.41 -18.47 -10.03
N ASN A 162 -8.51 -17.72 -9.97
CA ASN A 162 -8.62 -16.54 -9.13
C ASN A 162 -9.49 -16.85 -7.91
N PHE A 163 -8.96 -16.60 -6.72
CA PHE A 163 -9.71 -16.62 -5.46
C PHE A 163 -10.13 -15.20 -5.10
N CYS A 164 -11.43 -14.92 -5.04
CA CYS A 164 -11.98 -13.57 -4.98
C CYS A 164 -12.91 -13.36 -3.78
N SER A 165 -12.86 -12.19 -3.14
CA SER A 165 -14.01 -11.64 -2.40
C SER A 165 -14.84 -10.79 -3.36
N ASP A 166 -16.00 -11.29 -3.77
CA ASP A 166 -16.79 -10.70 -4.86
C ASP A 166 -17.41 -9.35 -4.47
N ASP A 167 -17.73 -9.16 -3.19
CA ASP A 167 -18.34 -7.93 -2.68
C ASP A 167 -17.30 -6.86 -2.27
N VAL A 168 -15.99 -7.17 -2.34
CA VAL A 168 -14.92 -6.27 -1.89
C VAL A 168 -15.02 -5.91 -0.40
N GLU A 169 -15.54 -6.81 0.41
CA GLU A 169 -15.76 -6.61 1.85
C GLU A 169 -14.78 -7.37 2.74
N CYS A 170 -14.27 -8.50 2.24
CA CYS A 170 -13.42 -9.39 3.02
C CYS A 170 -12.05 -9.53 2.37
N SER A 171 -11.04 -9.77 3.20
CA SER A 171 -9.71 -10.10 2.71
C SER A 171 -9.62 -11.58 2.37
N VAL A 172 -8.95 -11.90 1.26
CA VAL A 172 -8.67 -13.27 0.84
C VAL A 172 -7.18 -13.55 0.92
N ASN A 173 -6.80 -14.74 1.36
CA ASN A 173 -5.40 -15.09 1.52
C ASN A 173 -5.12 -16.57 1.29
N VAL A 174 -3.89 -16.84 0.84
CA VAL A 174 -3.31 -18.17 0.70
C VAL A 174 -2.00 -18.15 1.51
N PRO A 175 -2.02 -18.52 2.80
CA PRO A 175 -1.00 -18.10 3.75
C PRO A 175 0.34 -18.82 3.59
N TYR A 176 0.33 -20.12 3.27
CA TYR A 176 1.53 -20.94 3.08
C TYR A 176 1.17 -22.30 2.48
N SER A 177 2.16 -23.00 1.91
CA SER A 177 2.03 -24.41 1.57
C SER A 177 2.01 -25.30 2.83
N THR A 178 1.01 -26.18 2.95
CA THR A 178 0.94 -27.20 4.02
C THR A 178 1.81 -28.43 3.72
N ASN A 179 2.38 -28.54 2.51
CA ASN A 179 3.27 -29.63 2.11
C ASN A 179 4.62 -29.11 1.57
N PHE A 180 5.46 -28.57 2.44
CA PHE A 180 6.74 -27.93 2.10
C PHE A 180 7.65 -28.66 1.07
N PRO A 181 7.73 -30.01 1.02
CA PRO A 181 8.56 -30.68 0.02
C PRO A 181 8.08 -30.47 -1.43
N ALA A 182 6.76 -30.51 -1.67
CA ALA A 182 6.19 -30.44 -3.02
C ALA A 182 5.51 -29.10 -3.32
N ARG A 183 5.08 -28.36 -2.29
CA ARG A 183 4.46 -27.03 -2.39
C ARG A 183 3.26 -26.99 -3.33
N THR A 184 2.35 -27.92 -3.12
CA THR A 184 1.13 -28.05 -3.92
C THR A 184 -0.15 -27.86 -3.13
N HIS A 185 -0.11 -27.91 -1.80
CA HIS A 185 -1.29 -27.85 -0.93
C HIS A 185 -1.41 -26.48 -0.29
N TYR A 186 -2.53 -25.81 -0.52
CA TYR A 186 -2.73 -24.43 -0.12
C TYR A 186 -4.11 -24.22 0.52
N PRO A 187 -4.18 -23.79 1.79
CA PRO A 187 -5.44 -23.41 2.41
C PRO A 187 -5.90 -22.07 1.86
N LEU A 188 -7.17 -22.01 1.44
CA LEU A 188 -7.83 -20.80 0.99
C LEU A 188 -8.62 -20.23 2.15
N VAL A 189 -8.26 -19.02 2.55
CA VAL A 189 -8.79 -18.37 3.75
C VAL A 189 -9.46 -17.06 3.37
N ILE A 190 -10.62 -16.82 3.97
CA ILE A 190 -11.31 -15.54 3.97
C ILE A 190 -11.22 -14.95 5.38
N THR A 191 -11.03 -13.64 5.49
CA THR A 191 -11.08 -12.93 6.75
C THR A 191 -12.06 -11.77 6.66
N CYS A 192 -13.04 -11.77 7.55
CA CYS A 192 -14.03 -10.71 7.70
C CYS A 192 -13.80 -9.97 9.04
N ARG A 193 -14.21 -8.70 9.07
CA ARG A 193 -14.06 -7.81 10.23
C ARG A 193 -15.41 -7.26 10.69
N ASP A 194 -15.42 -6.74 11.90
CA ASP A 194 -16.50 -5.92 12.48
C ASP A 194 -17.87 -6.62 12.59
N ILE A 195 -17.90 -7.86 13.06
CA ILE A 195 -19.17 -8.59 13.26
C ILE A 195 -19.76 -8.18 14.62
N LYS A 196 -20.70 -7.25 14.58
CA LYS A 196 -21.34 -6.67 15.77
C LYS A 196 -22.04 -7.72 16.66
N PRO A 197 -22.17 -7.46 17.97
CA PRO A 197 -22.96 -8.30 18.88
C PRO A 197 -24.38 -8.52 18.36
N HIS A 198 -24.89 -9.74 18.51
CA HIS A 198 -26.25 -10.13 18.08
C HIS A 198 -26.59 -9.82 16.61
N ALA A 199 -25.58 -9.74 15.74
CA ALA A 199 -25.74 -9.41 14.33
C ALA A 199 -25.19 -10.51 13.41
N SER A 200 -25.57 -10.45 12.13
CA SER A 200 -25.00 -11.30 11.09
C SER A 200 -24.36 -10.46 9.98
N LYS A 201 -23.26 -10.96 9.43
CA LYS A 201 -22.61 -10.39 8.23
C LYS A 201 -22.62 -11.44 7.12
N THR A 202 -23.05 -11.04 5.93
CA THR A 202 -23.03 -11.89 4.75
C THR A 202 -22.03 -11.35 3.74
N PHE A 203 -21.28 -12.25 3.10
CA PHE A 203 -20.34 -11.92 2.04
C PHE A 203 -20.23 -13.06 1.03
N ASN A 204 -19.93 -12.69 -0.21
CA ASN A 204 -19.78 -13.59 -1.34
C ASN A 204 -18.29 -13.75 -1.69
N VAL A 205 -17.93 -15.00 -1.95
CA VAL A 205 -16.56 -15.42 -2.27
C VAL A 205 -16.64 -16.38 -3.44
N SER A 206 -15.66 -16.35 -4.34
CA SER A 206 -15.64 -17.28 -5.46
C SER A 206 -14.26 -17.84 -5.79
N LEU A 207 -14.25 -19.06 -6.33
CA LEU A 207 -13.13 -19.66 -7.04
C LEU A 207 -13.46 -19.66 -8.51
N ARG A 208 -12.63 -18.99 -9.32
CA ARG A 208 -12.88 -18.77 -10.74
C ARG A 208 -11.81 -19.43 -11.57
N PHE A 209 -12.18 -20.50 -12.26
CA PHE A 209 -11.24 -21.32 -13.00
C PHE A 209 -11.16 -20.91 -14.47
N GLY A 210 -9.98 -21.10 -15.06
CA GLY A 210 -9.75 -20.89 -16.48
C GLY A 210 -8.67 -21.82 -17.03
N PRO A 211 -8.56 -21.94 -18.36
CA PRO A 211 -7.45 -22.64 -18.99
C PRO A 211 -6.08 -22.01 -18.63
N PRO A 212 -4.97 -22.72 -18.90
CA PRO A 212 -3.62 -22.17 -18.74
C PRO A 212 -3.48 -20.80 -19.41
N GLY A 213 -2.83 -19.85 -18.73
CA GLY A 213 -2.61 -18.50 -19.26
C GLY A 213 -3.80 -17.54 -19.21
N SER A 214 -4.99 -17.96 -18.71
CA SER A 214 -6.10 -17.03 -18.47
C SER A 214 -5.67 -15.84 -17.61
N ARG A 215 -6.01 -14.62 -17.99
CA ARG A 215 -5.59 -13.40 -17.27
C ARG A 215 -6.53 -13.09 -16.12
N VAL A 216 -6.11 -12.21 -15.22
CA VAL A 216 -6.94 -11.78 -14.08
C VAL A 216 -8.24 -11.13 -14.56
N GLN A 217 -8.17 -10.27 -15.58
CA GLN A 217 -9.32 -9.58 -16.14
C GLN A 217 -10.33 -10.52 -16.78
N ASP A 218 -9.86 -11.62 -17.37
CA ASP A 218 -10.72 -12.59 -18.05
C ASP A 218 -11.57 -13.38 -17.04
N LEU A 219 -11.06 -13.60 -15.82
CA LEU A 219 -11.72 -14.37 -14.77
C LEU A 219 -12.48 -13.48 -13.75
N SER A 220 -12.01 -12.25 -13.53
CA SER A 220 -12.45 -11.41 -12.39
C SER A 220 -12.65 -9.93 -12.75
N GLY A 221 -13.01 -9.62 -14.00
CA GLY A 221 -13.26 -8.24 -14.46
C GLY A 221 -14.29 -7.47 -13.60
N ASP A 222 -15.38 -8.14 -13.23
CA ASP A 222 -16.42 -7.61 -12.33
C ASP A 222 -15.89 -7.24 -10.93
N VAL A 223 -14.92 -7.99 -10.39
CA VAL A 223 -14.31 -7.68 -9.08
C VAL A 223 -13.38 -6.47 -9.20
N LEU A 224 -12.67 -6.33 -10.32
CA LEU A 224 -11.87 -5.14 -10.62
C LEU A 224 -12.76 -3.90 -10.74
N GLU A 225 -13.88 -4.02 -11.46
CA GLU A 225 -14.87 -2.95 -11.60
C GLU A 225 -15.53 -2.59 -10.27
N ALA A 226 -15.91 -3.58 -9.46
CA ALA A 226 -16.46 -3.35 -8.12
C ALA A 226 -15.47 -2.63 -7.22
N TYR A 227 -14.18 -3.00 -7.27
CA TYR A 227 -13.12 -2.34 -6.53
C TYR A 227 -12.96 -0.88 -6.95
N ALA A 228 -12.83 -0.63 -8.26
CA ALA A 228 -12.71 0.72 -8.81
C ALA A 228 -13.95 1.58 -8.54
N LYS A 229 -15.14 0.97 -8.47
CA LYS A 229 -16.37 1.67 -8.08
C LYS A 229 -16.39 2.02 -6.59
N LYS A 230 -15.91 1.13 -5.71
CA LYS A 230 -15.81 1.37 -4.26
C LYS A 230 -14.74 2.42 -3.95
N TYR A 231 -13.65 2.41 -4.70
CA TYR A 231 -12.51 3.32 -4.55
C TYR A 231 -12.20 4.03 -5.88
N PRO A 232 -13.00 5.03 -6.27
CA PRO A 232 -12.84 5.67 -7.58
C PRO A 232 -11.54 6.46 -7.68
N PHE A 233 -10.93 6.40 -8.86
CA PHE A 233 -9.78 7.22 -9.21
C PHE A 233 -10.12 8.72 -9.14
N GLN A 234 -9.35 9.47 -8.37
CA GLN A 234 -9.58 10.89 -8.05
C GLN A 234 -8.36 11.76 -8.35
N VAL A 235 -7.25 11.19 -8.83
CA VAL A 235 -6.04 11.97 -9.12
C VAL A 235 -6.29 12.88 -10.33
N ASN A 236 -6.46 14.17 -10.06
CA ASN A 236 -6.65 15.19 -11.09
C ASN A 236 -5.31 15.82 -11.50
N TRP A 237 -4.42 15.02 -12.08
CA TRP A 237 -3.10 15.50 -12.52
C TRP A 237 -2.80 15.11 -13.97
N LYS A 238 -2.94 16.06 -14.89
CA LYS A 238 -2.82 15.79 -16.34
C LYS A 238 -1.39 15.87 -16.86
N ASP A 239 -0.49 16.56 -16.17
CA ASP A 239 0.89 16.71 -16.62
C ASP A 239 1.69 15.45 -16.26
N ARG A 240 2.02 14.63 -17.27
CA ARG A 240 2.69 13.33 -17.11
C ARG A 240 4.20 13.40 -17.42
N ARG A 241 4.74 14.60 -17.59
CA ARG A 241 6.18 14.81 -17.84
C ARG A 241 7.02 14.46 -16.61
N PRO A 242 8.34 14.22 -16.75
CA PRO A 242 9.21 13.89 -15.62
C PRO A 242 9.20 14.95 -14.50
N ILE A 243 9.45 14.50 -13.27
CA ILE A 243 9.67 15.36 -12.10
C ILE A 243 11.10 15.13 -11.61
N GLY A 244 11.88 16.19 -11.43
CA GLY A 244 13.24 16.06 -10.88
C GLY A 244 13.25 16.02 -9.36
N ALA A 245 14.18 15.26 -8.79
CA ALA A 245 14.50 15.31 -7.36
C ALA A 245 15.78 16.12 -7.16
N ILE A 246 15.75 17.11 -6.26
CA ILE A 246 16.90 17.95 -5.91
C ILE A 246 17.18 17.77 -4.42
N PHE A 247 18.24 17.05 -4.10
CA PHE A 247 18.75 16.92 -2.73
C PHE A 247 19.67 18.09 -2.42
N LEU A 248 19.36 18.85 -1.36
CA LEU A 248 20.19 19.99 -0.97
C LEU A 248 21.25 19.61 0.05
N ALA A 249 21.01 18.58 0.86
CA ALA A 249 21.93 18.08 1.87
C ALA A 249 22.18 16.58 1.72
N GLY A 250 23.19 16.07 2.42
CA GLY A 250 23.44 14.62 2.48
C GLY A 250 24.43 14.23 3.57
N PRO A 251 24.36 13.00 4.08
CA PRO A 251 25.07 12.59 5.29
C PRO A 251 26.60 12.49 5.11
N GLN A 252 27.07 12.42 3.87
CA GLN A 252 28.49 12.28 3.51
C GLN A 252 29.35 13.52 3.81
N ILE A 253 28.73 14.69 4.05
CA ILE A 253 29.44 15.93 4.36
C ILE A 253 29.43 16.14 5.88
N ASN A 254 30.59 16.31 6.50
CA ASN A 254 30.69 16.50 7.94
C ASN A 254 31.82 17.48 8.30
N VAL A 255 31.53 18.77 8.22
CA VAL A 255 32.48 19.85 8.49
C VAL A 255 31.80 20.97 9.27
N ALA A 256 32.50 21.58 10.23
CA ALA A 256 31.92 22.58 11.13
C ALA A 256 31.43 23.85 10.40
N SER A 257 32.04 24.20 9.27
CA SER A 257 31.64 25.31 8.38
C SER A 257 30.34 25.04 7.60
N ASN A 258 29.88 23.79 7.56
CA ASN A 258 28.66 23.35 6.87
C ASN A 258 27.87 22.36 7.76
N PRO A 259 27.33 22.82 8.90
CA PRO A 259 26.69 21.93 9.87
C PRO A 259 25.44 21.25 9.29
N ARG A 260 24.76 21.90 8.35
CA ARG A 260 23.58 21.38 7.64
C ARG A 260 23.90 20.48 6.45
N ARG A 261 25.17 20.27 6.15
CA ARG A 261 25.65 19.28 5.16
C ARG A 261 25.20 19.54 3.73
N TRP A 262 25.11 20.81 3.35
CA TRP A 262 24.74 21.21 2.00
C TRP A 262 25.66 20.60 0.94
N ILE A 263 25.10 19.91 -0.06
CA ILE A 263 25.88 19.23 -1.11
C ILE A 263 26.68 20.20 -2.00
N LEU A 264 26.26 21.46 -2.05
CA LEU A 264 26.92 22.54 -2.78
C LEU A 264 28.13 23.12 -2.04
N ASN A 265 28.43 22.65 -0.83
CA ASN A 265 29.48 23.18 0.04
C ASN A 265 30.32 22.04 0.67
N ASP A 266 31.50 21.75 0.10
CA ASP A 266 32.45 20.77 0.62
C ASP A 266 33.26 21.26 1.84
N GLY A 267 32.84 22.38 2.46
CA GLY A 267 33.47 22.98 3.64
C GLY A 267 34.18 24.31 3.38
N ARG A 268 34.23 24.77 2.12
CA ARG A 268 34.86 26.03 1.71
C ARG A 268 34.03 27.28 2.06
N ILE A 269 32.73 27.13 2.25
CA ILE A 269 31.83 28.22 2.65
C ILE A 269 31.48 28.04 4.13
N ASP A 270 31.81 29.01 4.97
CA ASP A 270 31.41 28.98 6.39
C ASP A 270 30.05 29.65 6.60
N VAL A 271 28.99 28.85 6.56
CA VAL A 271 27.60 29.31 6.64
C VAL A 271 27.23 29.89 8.02
N THR A 272 28.12 29.78 9.01
CA THR A 272 27.94 30.40 10.33
C THR A 272 28.28 31.89 10.34
N THR A 273 28.98 32.38 9.32
CA THR A 273 29.36 33.80 9.16
C THR A 273 28.47 34.52 8.13
N GLU A 274 28.31 35.83 8.25
CA GLU A 274 27.54 36.63 7.28
C GLU A 274 28.14 36.57 5.85
N GLN A 275 29.47 36.56 5.75
CA GLN A 275 30.19 36.42 4.49
C GLN A 275 29.93 35.06 3.86
N GLY A 276 29.98 33.99 4.66
CA GLY A 276 29.67 32.65 4.16
C GLY A 276 28.18 32.45 3.85
N LYS A 277 27.25 33.06 4.58
CA LYS A 277 25.83 33.07 4.18
C LYS A 277 25.61 33.77 2.83
N THR A 278 26.37 34.82 2.54
CA THR A 278 26.37 35.47 1.22
C THR A 278 26.84 34.51 0.13
N ALA A 279 28.00 33.87 0.31
CA ALA A 279 28.52 32.89 -0.63
C ALA A 279 27.62 31.65 -0.79
N PHE A 280 27.00 31.19 0.31
CA PHE A 280 26.02 30.10 0.31
C PHE A 280 24.81 30.46 -0.54
N ARG A 281 24.24 31.65 -0.33
CA ARG A 281 23.12 32.14 -1.14
C ARG A 281 23.48 32.15 -2.63
N GLU A 282 24.64 32.67 -3.01
CA GLU A 282 25.09 32.66 -4.42
C GLU A 282 25.19 31.24 -4.98
N ALA A 283 25.77 30.32 -4.21
CA ALA A 283 25.94 28.94 -4.62
C ALA A 283 24.60 28.18 -4.73
N LEU A 284 23.66 28.39 -3.80
CA LEU A 284 22.30 27.83 -3.86
C LEU A 284 21.53 28.34 -5.08
N LEU A 285 21.62 29.64 -5.37
CA LEU A 285 20.94 30.23 -6.53
C LEU A 285 21.55 29.78 -7.85
N LYS A 286 22.88 29.57 -7.89
CA LYS A 286 23.57 28.97 -9.05
C LYS A 286 23.16 27.50 -9.25
N LEU A 287 23.01 26.74 -8.16
CA LEU A 287 22.46 25.38 -8.22
C LEU A 287 21.06 25.39 -8.83
N ALA A 288 20.19 26.31 -8.39
CA ALA A 288 18.84 26.45 -8.95
C ALA A 288 18.86 26.74 -10.45
N ASP A 289 19.69 27.68 -10.92
CA ASP A 289 19.80 28.01 -12.35
C ASP A 289 20.27 26.80 -13.18
N ASN A 290 21.26 26.06 -12.68
CA ASN A 290 21.74 24.84 -13.34
C ASN A 290 20.65 23.75 -13.38
N SER A 291 19.94 23.55 -12.26
CA SER A 291 18.83 22.59 -12.19
C SER A 291 17.69 22.96 -13.13
N VAL A 292 17.34 24.25 -13.27
CA VAL A 292 16.35 24.72 -14.24
C VAL A 292 16.75 24.33 -15.67
N LYS A 293 18.04 24.47 -16.04
CA LYS A 293 18.52 24.04 -17.35
C LYS A 293 18.32 22.54 -17.56
N VAL A 294 18.79 21.71 -16.63
CA VAL A 294 18.64 20.24 -16.72
C VAL A 294 17.18 19.81 -16.82
N LEU A 295 16.31 20.41 -16.00
CA LEU A 295 14.87 20.13 -16.02
C LEU A 295 14.23 20.51 -17.36
N LYS A 296 14.62 21.63 -17.96
CA LYS A 296 14.15 22.02 -19.29
C LYS A 296 14.65 21.09 -20.38
N ASP A 297 15.90 20.66 -20.32
CA ASP A 297 16.51 19.76 -21.31
C ASP A 297 15.78 18.40 -21.39
N VAL A 298 15.23 17.93 -20.26
CA VAL A 298 14.42 16.68 -20.21
C VAL A 298 12.92 16.92 -20.29
N ASN A 299 12.48 18.15 -20.60
CA ASN A 299 11.08 18.57 -20.62
C ASN A 299 10.33 18.18 -19.33
N ALA A 300 10.94 18.38 -18.16
CA ALA A 300 10.30 18.12 -16.88
C ALA A 300 9.14 19.09 -16.61
N GLN A 301 8.16 18.65 -15.82
CA GLN A 301 7.08 19.52 -15.36
C GLN A 301 7.46 20.38 -14.14
N GLY A 302 8.45 19.94 -13.39
CA GLY A 302 8.77 20.51 -12.10
C GLY A 302 9.83 19.74 -11.35
N MET A 303 10.01 20.11 -10.09
CA MET A 303 10.95 19.46 -9.19
C MET A 303 10.40 19.36 -7.76
N ILE A 304 11.00 18.45 -7.00
CA ILE A 304 10.81 18.30 -5.56
C ILE A 304 12.16 18.56 -4.88
N THR A 305 12.17 19.51 -3.96
CA THR A 305 13.34 19.80 -3.12
C THR A 305 13.32 18.92 -1.88
N TRP A 306 14.42 18.24 -1.66
CA TRP A 306 14.68 17.42 -0.48
C TRP A 306 15.63 18.16 0.46
N ASP A 307 15.35 18.01 1.76
CA ASP A 307 16.14 18.55 2.88
C ASP A 307 16.36 20.07 2.85
N PRO A 308 15.33 20.92 2.63
CA PRO A 308 15.50 22.36 2.75
C PRO A 308 15.91 22.82 4.17
N GLU A 309 15.74 21.98 5.18
CA GLU A 309 16.18 22.18 6.56
C GLU A 309 17.61 21.68 6.83
N GLY A 310 18.23 20.98 5.89
CA GLY A 310 19.55 20.35 6.02
C GLY A 310 19.54 19.00 6.74
N GLU A 311 20.72 18.41 6.95
CA GLU A 311 20.89 17.08 7.58
C GLU A 311 21.90 17.07 8.75
N GLU A 312 21.87 18.05 9.66
CA GLU A 312 22.86 18.11 10.76
C GLU A 312 22.92 16.84 11.62
N PHE A 313 21.77 16.28 11.98
CA PHE A 313 21.65 15.23 12.98
C PHE A 313 21.59 13.84 12.33
N LEU A 314 22.72 13.11 12.41
CA LEU A 314 22.81 11.71 11.94
C LEU A 314 21.74 10.84 12.60
N GLY A 315 21.09 10.00 11.78
CA GLY A 315 20.00 9.12 12.22
C GLY A 315 18.61 9.76 12.12
N SER A 316 18.53 11.06 11.82
CA SER A 316 17.27 11.80 11.63
C SER A 316 17.23 12.55 10.29
N CYS A 317 17.82 12.04 9.20
CA CYS A 317 17.72 12.71 7.88
C CYS A 317 16.26 12.74 7.37
N TYR A 318 16.02 13.55 6.32
CA TYR A 318 14.70 13.76 5.74
C TYR A 318 13.69 14.18 6.82
N TYR A 319 13.90 15.34 7.46
CA TYR A 319 12.97 15.80 8.50
C TYR A 319 11.55 15.93 7.91
N GLY A 320 11.43 16.52 6.72
CA GLY A 320 10.17 16.61 5.99
C GLY A 320 9.15 17.51 6.70
N ASP A 321 9.61 18.63 7.27
CA ASP A 321 8.74 19.66 7.85
C ASP A 321 9.26 21.05 7.45
N PRO A 322 8.78 21.59 6.31
CA PRO A 322 9.31 22.84 5.75
C PRO A 322 9.15 24.04 6.69
N ARG A 323 8.31 23.94 7.73
CA ARG A 323 8.13 24.96 8.76
C ARG A 323 9.35 25.11 9.66
N LEU A 324 10.23 24.10 9.69
CA LEU A 324 11.46 24.10 10.49
C LEU A 324 12.65 24.74 9.79
N VAL A 325 12.56 25.07 8.49
CA VAL A 325 13.64 25.76 7.74
C VAL A 325 14.17 26.99 8.49
N PRO A 326 13.35 27.92 9.01
CA PRO A 326 13.87 29.10 9.69
C PRO A 326 14.65 28.81 10.98
N THR A 327 14.35 27.67 11.64
CA THR A 327 14.96 27.29 12.91
C THR A 327 16.20 26.44 12.69
N LEU A 328 16.13 25.47 11.78
CA LEU A 328 17.21 24.53 11.51
C LEU A 328 18.22 25.13 10.53
N ALA A 329 17.79 25.77 9.45
CA ALA A 329 18.67 26.29 8.41
C ALA A 329 18.59 27.83 8.29
N PRO A 330 19.04 28.62 9.28
CA PRO A 330 18.94 30.08 9.25
C PRO A 330 19.66 30.74 8.06
N GLU A 331 20.67 30.09 7.47
CA GLU A 331 21.33 30.50 6.23
C GLU A 331 20.38 30.51 5.02
N MET A 332 19.33 29.67 5.03
CA MET A 332 18.28 29.68 4.02
C MET A 332 17.39 30.93 4.12
N GLU A 333 17.27 31.51 5.32
CA GLU A 333 16.54 32.74 5.58
C GLU A 333 17.34 34.01 5.25
N PHE A 334 18.64 33.88 4.97
CA PHE A 334 19.53 35.00 4.73
C PHE A 334 19.15 35.80 3.48
N LYS A 335 18.99 37.12 3.63
CA LYS A 335 18.48 38.02 2.57
C LYS A 335 19.56 38.80 1.81
N ASN A 336 20.76 38.96 2.38
CA ASN A 336 21.83 39.81 1.86
C ASN A 336 21.35 41.21 1.40
N ASN A 337 20.73 41.97 2.32
CA ASN A 337 20.08 43.27 2.06
C ASN A 337 18.92 43.27 1.03
N GLY A 338 18.55 42.10 0.49
CA GLY A 338 17.38 41.92 -0.37
C GLY A 338 16.08 41.80 0.42
N VAL A 339 14.96 41.73 -0.32
CA VAL A 339 13.62 41.55 0.25
C VAL A 339 13.32 40.07 0.55
N LYS A 340 13.89 39.16 -0.25
CA LYS A 340 13.60 37.71 -0.23
C LYS A 340 14.73 36.91 0.41
N SER A 341 14.37 35.92 1.22
CA SER A 341 15.32 34.92 1.72
C SER A 341 15.96 34.10 0.59
N ALA A 342 17.01 33.36 0.90
CA ALA A 342 17.71 32.54 -0.09
C ALA A 342 16.79 31.43 -0.61
N ILE A 343 16.02 30.78 0.29
CA ILE A 343 15.07 29.73 -0.07
C ILE A 343 13.88 30.26 -0.87
N ASP A 344 13.36 31.45 -0.55
CA ASP A 344 12.25 32.03 -1.31
C ASP A 344 12.68 32.36 -2.75
N GLN A 345 13.89 32.90 -2.93
CA GLN A 345 14.43 33.19 -4.27
C GLN A 345 14.80 31.90 -5.02
N TYR A 346 15.28 30.86 -4.31
CA TYR A 346 15.51 29.54 -4.88
C TYR A 346 14.23 28.98 -5.53
N PHE A 347 13.11 28.92 -4.79
CA PHE A 347 11.83 28.43 -5.34
C PHE A 347 11.26 29.35 -6.43
N GLU A 348 11.44 30.66 -6.29
CA GLU A 348 11.03 31.61 -7.32
C GLU A 348 11.68 31.36 -8.68
N LYS A 349 12.97 31.00 -8.73
CA LYS A 349 13.67 30.72 -9.99
C LYS A 349 12.99 29.61 -10.81
N PHE A 350 12.55 28.54 -10.16
CA PHE A 350 11.84 27.44 -10.83
C PHE A 350 10.47 27.89 -11.35
N ARG A 351 9.70 28.60 -10.52
CA ARG A 351 8.38 29.12 -10.94
C ARG A 351 8.50 30.11 -12.10
N ALA A 352 9.46 31.04 -12.04
CA ALA A 352 9.75 31.99 -13.11
C ALA A 352 10.16 31.29 -14.41
N ALA A 353 10.73 30.08 -14.32
CA ALA A 353 11.06 29.25 -15.46
C ALA A 353 9.89 28.42 -16.01
N GLY A 354 8.68 28.55 -15.43
CA GLY A 354 7.48 27.80 -15.80
C GLY A 354 7.40 26.38 -15.23
N LEU A 355 8.24 26.07 -14.23
CA LEU A 355 8.29 24.76 -13.58
C LEU A 355 7.47 24.76 -12.29
N LYS A 356 6.78 23.64 -12.04
CA LYS A 356 6.12 23.39 -10.75
C LYS A 356 7.16 23.12 -9.67
N THR A 357 6.88 23.56 -8.46
CA THR A 357 7.76 23.37 -7.30
C THR A 357 7.16 22.39 -6.31
N GLY A 358 8.02 21.76 -5.53
CA GLY A 358 7.66 20.75 -4.58
C GLY A 358 8.67 20.58 -3.46
N VAL A 359 8.26 19.89 -2.41
CA VAL A 359 9.10 19.60 -1.25
C VAL A 359 8.82 18.21 -0.72
N CYS A 360 9.85 17.55 -0.19
CA CYS A 360 9.73 16.32 0.58
C CYS A 360 9.05 16.60 1.93
N LEU A 361 8.01 15.83 2.26
CA LEU A 361 7.27 15.91 3.52
C LEU A 361 7.34 14.58 4.25
N ARG A 362 7.14 14.63 5.57
CA ARG A 362 6.84 13.45 6.37
C ARG A 362 5.50 13.59 7.08
N PRO A 363 4.69 12.53 7.19
CA PRO A 363 3.43 12.56 7.91
C PRO A 363 3.62 12.60 9.43
N GLN A 364 4.83 12.31 9.93
CA GLN A 364 5.11 12.29 11.36
C GLN A 364 5.24 13.70 11.97
N ARG A 365 4.85 13.80 13.25
CA ARG A 365 5.15 14.97 14.08
C ARG A 365 6.63 14.99 14.42
N ILE A 366 7.23 16.18 14.43
CA ILE A 366 8.59 16.39 14.94
C ILE A 366 8.52 17.02 16.32
N ALA A 367 9.25 16.46 17.27
CA ALA A 367 9.51 17.05 18.58
C ALA A 367 10.99 17.42 18.69
N MET A 368 11.29 18.57 19.30
CA MET A 368 12.66 18.93 19.65
C MET A 368 13.04 18.28 20.98
N VAL A 369 14.03 17.38 20.97
CA VAL A 369 14.57 16.70 22.16
C VAL A 369 16.05 17.03 22.22
N ASP A 370 16.50 17.69 23.30
CA ASP A 370 17.89 18.12 23.48
C ASP A 370 18.45 18.90 22.27
N GLY A 371 17.60 19.76 21.70
CA GLY A 371 17.94 20.56 20.51
C GLY A 371 17.92 19.81 19.18
N ARG A 372 17.48 18.54 19.16
CA ARG A 372 17.42 17.70 17.95
C ARG A 372 15.97 17.44 17.52
N PRO A 373 15.65 17.52 16.22
CA PRO A 373 14.37 17.08 15.68
C PRO A 373 14.29 15.54 15.73
N VAL A 374 13.23 15.03 16.34
CA VAL A 374 12.94 13.60 16.47
C VAL A 374 11.51 13.36 15.97
N HIS A 375 11.37 12.46 14.99
CA HIS A 375 10.07 11.99 14.54
C HIS A 375 9.36 11.22 15.65
N ARG A 376 8.07 11.49 15.82
CA ARG A 376 7.19 10.75 16.72
C ARG A 376 6.25 9.87 15.91
N ALA A 377 5.92 8.72 16.45
CA ALA A 377 4.85 7.89 15.92
C ALA A 377 3.59 8.73 15.74
N THR A 378 2.85 8.43 14.68
CA THR A 378 1.69 9.20 14.27
C THR A 378 0.68 8.20 13.70
N ASP A 379 -0.57 8.33 14.12
CA ASP A 379 -1.68 7.56 13.54
C ASP A 379 -2.22 8.22 12.26
N ASP A 380 -3.23 7.62 11.63
CA ASP A 380 -3.73 8.06 10.33
C ASP A 380 -4.42 9.43 10.41
N GLU A 381 -5.16 9.72 11.49
CA GLU A 381 -5.84 11.00 11.69
C GLU A 381 -4.83 12.13 11.89
N GLN A 382 -3.82 11.90 12.73
CA GLN A 382 -2.74 12.85 12.94
C GLN A 382 -1.93 13.07 11.66
N ALA A 383 -1.68 12.01 10.87
CA ALA A 383 -0.97 12.10 9.60
C ALA A 383 -1.70 13.01 8.60
N VAL A 384 -3.04 12.89 8.49
CA VAL A 384 -3.86 13.80 7.67
C VAL A 384 -3.65 15.25 8.09
N GLN A 385 -3.79 15.55 9.39
CA GLN A 385 -3.66 16.91 9.89
C GLN A 385 -2.26 17.48 9.63
N ILE A 386 -1.21 16.71 9.92
CA ILE A 386 0.18 17.13 9.76
C ILE A 386 0.51 17.40 8.29
N LEU A 387 0.10 16.51 7.39
CA LEU A 387 0.29 16.71 5.95
C LEU A 387 -0.43 17.97 5.47
N ARG A 388 -1.68 18.19 5.92
CA ARG A 388 -2.44 19.39 5.54
C ARG A 388 -1.77 20.68 5.97
N GLU A 389 -1.21 20.74 7.18
CA GLU A 389 -0.50 21.92 7.68
C GLU A 389 0.80 22.18 6.92
N LYS A 390 1.59 21.13 6.66
CA LYS A 390 2.86 21.24 5.93
C LYS A 390 2.64 21.65 4.47
N ILE A 391 1.63 21.08 3.82
CA ILE A 391 1.22 21.46 2.46
C ILE A 391 0.75 22.91 2.43
N ALA A 392 -0.12 23.35 3.38
CA ALA A 392 -0.58 24.74 3.45
C ALA A 392 0.60 25.71 3.52
N TYR A 393 1.57 25.44 4.40
CA TYR A 393 2.76 26.26 4.55
C TYR A 393 3.58 26.35 3.25
N ALA A 394 3.90 25.20 2.64
CA ALA A 394 4.72 25.15 1.43
C ALA A 394 3.99 25.76 0.21
N LYS A 395 2.67 25.58 0.10
CA LYS A 395 1.83 26.25 -0.91
C LYS A 395 1.87 27.76 -0.71
N GLN A 396 1.60 28.24 0.50
CA GLN A 396 1.53 29.67 0.79
C GLN A 396 2.88 30.36 0.57
N ARG A 397 3.96 29.76 1.05
CA ARG A 397 5.29 30.38 0.99
C ARG A 397 5.95 30.23 -0.37
N TRP A 398 5.92 29.03 -0.94
CA TRP A 398 6.72 28.66 -2.12
C TRP A 398 5.89 28.24 -3.33
N GLY A 399 4.56 28.27 -3.25
CA GLY A 399 3.68 27.90 -4.37
C GLY A 399 3.81 26.43 -4.77
N CYS A 400 4.23 25.57 -3.83
CA CYS A 400 4.46 24.15 -4.11
C CYS A 400 3.16 23.42 -4.49
N THR A 401 3.24 22.51 -5.45
CA THR A 401 2.14 21.64 -5.88
C THR A 401 2.55 20.18 -6.03
N LEU A 402 3.84 19.87 -5.88
CA LEU A 402 4.38 18.50 -5.93
C LEU A 402 4.87 18.11 -4.53
N PHE A 403 4.38 17.01 -3.98
CA PHE A 403 4.77 16.58 -2.63
C PHE A 403 5.15 15.11 -2.62
N TYR A 404 6.44 14.84 -2.48
CA TYR A 404 6.89 13.52 -2.06
C TYR A 404 6.61 13.36 -0.58
N VAL A 405 6.03 12.23 -0.18
CA VAL A 405 5.71 11.93 1.22
C VAL A 405 6.51 10.72 1.65
N ASP A 406 7.53 10.95 2.47
CA ASP A 406 8.45 9.94 2.97
C ASP A 406 7.87 9.19 4.18
N SER A 407 8.31 7.96 4.40
CA SER A 407 7.96 7.13 5.55
C SER A 407 6.46 7.04 5.79
N THR A 408 5.73 6.58 4.77
CA THR A 408 4.26 6.52 4.78
C THR A 408 3.73 5.32 5.57
N ALA A 409 4.17 5.22 6.83
CA ALA A 409 3.79 4.19 7.78
C ALA A 409 3.67 4.71 9.22
N THR A 410 2.84 4.03 10.00
CA THR A 410 2.85 4.04 11.48
C THR A 410 3.97 3.12 12.00
N GLU A 411 4.08 2.93 13.32
CA GLU A 411 5.08 2.00 13.90
C GLU A 411 4.93 0.54 13.44
N GLY A 412 3.74 0.13 12.97
CA GLY A 412 3.44 -1.28 12.67
C GLY A 412 2.84 -1.56 11.30
N ARG A 413 2.48 -0.53 10.52
CA ARG A 413 1.86 -0.72 9.20
C ARG A 413 1.99 0.51 8.29
N PRO A 414 1.88 0.36 6.97
CA PRO A 414 1.62 1.49 6.07
C PRO A 414 0.37 2.28 6.51
N PHE A 415 0.34 3.59 6.24
CA PHE A 415 -0.88 4.38 6.42
C PHE A 415 -2.01 3.83 5.56
N TYR A 416 -3.26 3.96 6.02
CA TYR A 416 -4.38 3.62 5.14
C TYR A 416 -4.42 4.60 3.97
N PRO A 417 -4.83 4.15 2.77
CA PRO A 417 -4.99 5.01 1.60
C PRO A 417 -5.95 6.19 1.84
N ASP A 418 -6.85 6.06 2.82
CA ASP A 418 -7.76 7.11 3.29
C ASP A 418 -7.03 8.40 3.71
N VAL A 419 -5.80 8.29 4.25
CA VAL A 419 -4.96 9.46 4.56
C VAL A 419 -4.74 10.31 3.31
N PHE A 420 -4.39 9.68 2.18
CA PHE A 420 -4.14 10.37 0.92
C PHE A 420 -5.43 10.82 0.24
N GLN A 421 -6.52 10.06 0.38
CA GLN A 421 -7.85 10.48 -0.06
C GLN A 421 -8.24 11.82 0.59
N GLU A 422 -8.15 11.89 1.91
CA GLU A 422 -8.52 13.08 2.67
C GLU A 422 -7.63 14.29 2.40
N VAL A 423 -6.32 14.07 2.20
CA VAL A 423 -5.38 15.15 1.86
C VAL A 423 -5.61 15.64 0.42
N ALA A 424 -5.82 14.73 -0.54
CA ALA A 424 -6.11 15.09 -1.93
C ALA A 424 -7.44 15.84 -2.07
N GLN A 425 -8.47 15.49 -1.28
CA GLN A 425 -9.73 16.23 -1.24
C GLN A 425 -9.56 17.66 -0.69
N ALA A 426 -8.68 17.84 0.30
CA ALA A 426 -8.38 19.17 0.84
C ALA A 426 -7.52 20.02 -0.12
N TYR A 427 -6.72 19.39 -0.97
CA TYR A 427 -5.81 20.04 -1.92
C TYR A 427 -5.90 19.40 -3.32
N PRO A 428 -7.01 19.58 -4.05
CA PRO A 428 -7.22 18.91 -5.34
C PRO A 428 -6.28 19.38 -6.46
N ASP A 429 -5.50 20.43 -6.21
CA ASP A 429 -4.52 21.03 -7.12
C ASP A 429 -3.07 20.62 -6.82
N VAL A 430 -2.86 19.60 -5.98
CA VAL A 430 -1.52 19.06 -5.67
C VAL A 430 -1.38 17.60 -6.09
N LEU A 431 -0.15 17.19 -6.37
CA LEU A 431 0.21 15.79 -6.59
C LEU A 431 0.90 15.25 -5.33
N LEU A 432 0.30 14.22 -4.73
CA LEU A 432 0.87 13.46 -3.63
C LEU A 432 1.61 12.24 -4.18
N ILE A 433 2.85 12.04 -3.72
CA ILE A 433 3.76 10.98 -4.18
C ILE A 433 4.27 10.23 -2.93
N PRO A 434 3.47 9.32 -2.36
CA PRO A 434 3.87 8.55 -1.18
C PRO A 434 4.99 7.55 -1.48
N GLU A 435 5.86 7.30 -0.50
CA GLU A 435 6.94 6.31 -0.56
C GLU A 435 6.42 4.88 -0.68
N ASN A 436 5.50 4.50 0.21
CA ASN A 436 4.81 3.22 0.14
C ASN A 436 3.66 3.31 -0.88
N GLU A 437 3.22 2.14 -1.30
CA GLU A 437 2.19 2.02 -2.30
C GLU A 437 1.34 0.78 -2.04
N SER A 438 0.09 0.89 -2.43
CA SER A 438 -0.79 -0.24 -2.66
C SER A 438 -1.65 0.06 -3.88
N MET A 439 -2.40 -0.92 -4.40
CA MET A 439 -3.38 -0.66 -5.46
C MET A 439 -4.24 0.57 -5.16
N ARG A 440 -4.80 0.67 -3.95
CA ARG A 440 -5.68 1.78 -3.55
C ARG A 440 -4.95 3.12 -3.42
N TYR A 441 -3.64 3.15 -3.16
CA TYR A 441 -2.90 4.42 -3.19
C TYR A 441 -3.00 5.10 -4.56
N PHE A 442 -3.02 4.33 -5.66
CA PHE A 442 -3.18 4.86 -7.02
C PHE A 442 -4.56 5.49 -7.27
N ALA A 443 -5.58 5.23 -6.43
CA ALA A 443 -6.85 5.93 -6.54
C ALA A 443 -6.74 7.42 -6.19
N TYR A 444 -5.81 7.78 -5.30
CA TYR A 444 -5.77 9.10 -4.65
C TYR A 444 -4.41 9.81 -4.75
N SER A 445 -3.38 9.12 -5.23
CA SER A 445 -2.01 9.61 -5.30
C SER A 445 -1.25 8.98 -6.46
N ALA A 446 0.02 9.38 -6.65
CA ALA A 446 0.94 8.76 -7.61
C ALA A 446 2.17 8.22 -6.86
N PRO A 447 2.12 7.01 -6.29
CA PRO A 447 3.20 6.47 -5.46
C PRO A 447 4.57 6.43 -6.14
N LEU A 448 5.64 6.50 -5.33
CA LEU A 448 7.00 6.67 -5.80
C LEU A 448 7.47 5.50 -6.67
N ASN A 449 7.56 5.76 -7.97
CA ASN A 449 8.31 4.94 -8.90
C ASN A 449 9.34 5.81 -9.61
N SER A 450 10.63 5.52 -9.38
CA SER A 450 11.73 6.34 -9.90
C SER A 450 12.69 5.55 -10.78
N TYR A 451 13.27 6.22 -11.77
CA TYR A 451 14.29 5.62 -12.62
C TYR A 451 15.61 5.36 -11.87
N VAL A 452 15.99 6.24 -10.95
CA VAL A 452 17.27 6.15 -10.23
C VAL A 452 17.28 4.97 -9.27
N HIS A 453 16.21 4.82 -8.46
CA HIS A 453 16.15 3.78 -7.44
C HIS A 453 15.55 2.47 -7.98
N HIS A 454 14.52 2.56 -8.81
CA HIS A 454 13.69 1.40 -9.15
C HIS A 454 13.83 0.96 -10.62
N ARG A 455 14.49 1.78 -11.46
CA ARG A 455 14.56 1.59 -12.93
C ARG A 455 13.18 1.53 -13.59
N VAL A 456 12.19 2.23 -13.01
CA VAL A 456 10.82 2.30 -13.49
C VAL A 456 10.53 3.68 -14.11
N THR A 457 9.76 3.70 -15.20
CA THR A 457 9.40 4.92 -15.96
C THR A 457 7.91 5.09 -16.22
N SER A 458 7.05 4.18 -15.73
CA SER A 458 5.61 4.20 -15.99
C SER A 458 4.82 3.67 -14.81
N THR A 459 3.53 4.01 -14.72
CA THR A 459 2.57 3.38 -13.80
C THR A 459 2.53 1.85 -14.00
N PRO A 460 2.52 1.04 -12.92
CA PRO A 460 2.46 -0.41 -13.01
C PRO A 460 1.25 -0.89 -13.81
N ALA A 461 1.39 -1.98 -14.55
CA ALA A 461 0.29 -2.54 -15.34
C ALA A 461 -0.90 -2.99 -14.46
N GLY A 462 -0.63 -3.48 -13.23
CA GLY A 462 -1.65 -3.82 -12.25
C GLY A 462 -2.49 -2.62 -11.82
N ALA A 463 -1.86 -1.47 -11.55
CA ALA A 463 -2.59 -0.23 -11.26
C ALA A 463 -3.48 0.19 -12.44
N ARG A 464 -2.94 0.17 -13.67
CA ARG A 464 -3.71 0.53 -14.89
C ARG A 464 -4.82 -0.46 -15.24
N MET A 465 -4.76 -1.69 -14.71
CA MET A 465 -5.83 -2.66 -14.84
C MET A 465 -7.09 -2.23 -14.07
N VAL A 466 -6.90 -1.61 -12.90
CA VAL A 466 -7.98 -1.16 -12.03
C VAL A 466 -8.35 0.30 -12.32
N TYR A 467 -7.35 1.13 -12.59
CA TYR A 467 -7.48 2.56 -12.86
C TYR A 467 -6.82 2.90 -14.20
N PRO A 468 -7.53 2.74 -15.34
CA PRO A 468 -6.95 2.98 -16.66
C PRO A 468 -6.42 4.42 -16.88
N GLU A 469 -6.91 5.39 -16.10
CA GLU A 469 -6.52 6.80 -16.17
C GLU A 469 -5.27 7.14 -15.32
N ALA A 470 -4.72 6.17 -14.57
CA ALA A 470 -3.61 6.36 -13.63
C ALA A 470 -2.27 6.72 -14.28
#